data_AF-A0A931A8B1-F1
#
_entry.id   AF-A0A931A8B1-F1
#
_cell.length_a   1.000
_cell.length_b   1.000
_cell.length_c   1.000
_cell.angle_alpha   90.00
_cell.angle_beta   90.00
_cell.angle_gamma   90.00
#
_symmetry.space_group_name_H-M   'P 1'
#
loop_
_entity.id
_entity.type
_entity.pdbx_description
1 polymer ?
#
loop_
_entity_poly.entity_id
_entity_poly.type
_entity_poly.pdbx_seq_one_letter_code
_entity_poly.pdbx_strand_id
1 'polypeptide(L)'
;MEQRRWNIDERFTGVSDAAAMLPAVHELEEAMRGDGWVTEDPDAHLLPHLRRAPGWEVLGARLLDDGFYEVRARPEERPAGIGMHRAVIRLLSVIAEPTFLVRPTRGASPPRSPQ
;
A
#
# COMPACT_ATOMS: atom_id res chain seq x y z
N MET A 1 32.95 0.34 2.62
CA MET A 1 32.46 -0.96 3.10
C MET A 1 31.28 -1.35 2.21
N GLU A 2 31.34 -2.49 1.55
CA GLU A 2 30.30 -2.95 0.62
C GLU A 2 29.03 -3.33 1.36
N GLN A 3 27.91 -2.69 1.01
CA GLN A 3 26.62 -2.95 1.63
C GLN A 3 25.93 -4.09 0.87
N ARG A 4 26.11 -5.32 1.35
CA ARG A 4 25.40 -6.50 0.82
C ARG A 4 23.89 -6.31 0.99
N ARG A 5 23.09 -6.60 -0.05
CA ARG A 5 21.62 -6.47 0.00
C ARG A 5 20.99 -7.53 0.93
N TRP A 6 21.64 -8.68 1.07
CA TRP A 6 21.30 -9.77 1.98
C TRP A 6 22.59 -10.37 2.54
N ASN A 7 22.52 -11.00 3.72
CA ASN A 7 23.71 -11.60 4.37
C ASN A 7 24.43 -12.63 3.49
N ILE A 8 23.70 -13.26 2.56
CA ILE A 8 24.16 -14.29 1.61
C ILE A 8 24.27 -13.78 0.16
N ASP A 9 24.17 -12.47 -0.09
CA ASP A 9 24.27 -11.92 -1.45
C ASP A 9 25.72 -11.90 -1.92
N GLU A 10 26.19 -13.06 -2.40
CA GLU A 10 27.52 -13.26 -2.99
C GLU A 10 27.57 -12.85 -4.47
N ARG A 11 26.41 -12.74 -5.11
CA ARG A 11 26.30 -12.40 -6.55
C ARG A 11 26.36 -10.90 -6.78
N PHE A 12 25.97 -10.10 -5.79
CA PHE A 12 25.87 -8.63 -5.88
C PHE A 12 24.96 -8.12 -7.01
N THR A 13 24.27 -9.03 -7.71
CA THR A 13 23.34 -8.80 -8.81
C THR A 13 22.13 -9.73 -8.68
N GLY A 14 21.01 -9.34 -9.29
CA GLY A 14 19.79 -10.15 -9.33
C GLY A 14 19.99 -11.46 -10.10
N VAL A 15 19.14 -12.45 -9.82
CA VAL A 15 19.17 -13.74 -10.53
C VAL A 15 18.51 -13.64 -11.92
N SER A 16 17.61 -12.68 -12.11
CA SER A 16 16.84 -12.44 -13.33
C SER A 16 16.25 -11.03 -13.30
N ASP A 17 15.67 -10.59 -14.43
CA ASP A 17 14.75 -9.46 -14.49
C ASP A 17 13.30 -9.88 -14.18
N ALA A 18 12.39 -8.89 -14.18
CA ALA A 18 10.96 -9.06 -13.98
C ALA A 18 10.15 -8.86 -15.27
N ALA A 19 10.77 -9.00 -16.45
CA ALA A 19 10.15 -8.67 -17.74
C ALA A 19 8.84 -9.44 -18.00
N ALA A 20 8.71 -10.65 -17.44
CA ALA A 20 7.49 -11.45 -17.52
C ALA A 20 6.25 -10.77 -16.91
N MET A 21 6.42 -9.78 -16.02
CA MET A 21 5.32 -9.04 -15.39
C MET A 21 4.90 -7.80 -16.20
N LEU A 22 5.68 -7.38 -17.20
CA LEU A 22 5.41 -6.17 -17.97
C LEU A 22 4.00 -6.15 -18.62
N PRO A 23 3.47 -7.25 -19.18
CA PRO A 23 2.12 -7.24 -19.74
C PRO A 23 1.05 -6.82 -18.73
N ALA A 24 1.06 -7.43 -17.53
CA ALA A 24 0.10 -7.10 -16.48
C ALA A 24 0.29 -5.68 -15.93
N VAL A 25 1.54 -5.18 -15.88
CA VAL A 25 1.83 -3.80 -15.46
C VAL A 25 1.28 -2.79 -16.48
N HIS A 26 1.45 -3.04 -17.78
CA HIS A 26 0.88 -2.17 -18.81
C HIS A 26 -0.65 -2.20 -18.81
N GLU A 27 -1.27 -3.36 -18.62
CA GLU A 27 -2.73 -3.46 -18.46
C GLU A 27 -3.22 -2.63 -17.28
N LEU A 28 -2.56 -2.72 -16.13
CA LEU A 28 -2.88 -1.88 -14.97
C LEU A 28 -2.68 -0.40 -15.26
N GLU A 29 -1.59 -0.02 -15.94
CA GLU A 29 -1.30 1.36 -16.30
C GLU A 29 -2.40 1.96 -17.20
N GLU A 30 -2.78 1.25 -18.26
CA GLU A 30 -3.85 1.70 -19.17
C GLU A 30 -5.19 1.82 -18.42
N ALA A 31 -5.48 0.85 -17.55
CA ALA A 31 -6.69 0.84 -16.74
C ALA A 31 -6.73 2.07 -15.79
N MET A 32 -5.62 2.39 -15.12
CA MET A 32 -5.48 3.55 -14.23
C MET A 32 -5.61 4.91 -14.95
N ARG A 33 -5.40 4.97 -16.27
CA ARG A 33 -5.55 6.21 -17.06
C ARG A 33 -6.99 6.45 -17.53
N GLY A 34 -7.86 5.45 -17.43
CA GLY A 34 -9.26 5.58 -17.82
C GLY A 34 -10.05 6.46 -16.86
N ASP A 35 -10.94 7.29 -17.40
CA ASP A 35 -11.94 8.01 -16.61
C ASP A 35 -12.94 7.02 -15.97
N GLY A 36 -13.52 7.40 -14.83
CA GLY A 36 -14.58 6.61 -14.19
C GLY A 36 -14.09 5.36 -13.45
N TRP A 37 -12.81 5.30 -13.10
CA TRP A 37 -12.21 4.21 -12.31
C TRP A 37 -12.92 3.95 -10.98
N VAL A 38 -13.34 5.02 -10.30
CA VAL A 38 -14.11 4.94 -9.05
C VAL A 38 -15.52 5.41 -9.35
N THR A 39 -16.45 4.46 -9.47
CA THR A 39 -17.88 4.74 -9.71
C THR A 39 -18.66 4.92 -8.42
N GLU A 40 -18.11 4.50 -7.28
CA GLU A 40 -18.79 4.43 -5.99
C GLU A 40 -18.24 5.44 -4.97
N ASP A 41 -19.10 5.96 -4.09
CA ASP A 41 -18.68 6.83 -2.98
C ASP A 41 -17.81 6.02 -1.98
N PRO A 42 -16.52 6.36 -1.80
CA PRO A 42 -15.65 5.57 -0.94
C PRO A 42 -16.04 5.59 0.55
N ASP A 43 -16.72 6.65 1.02
CA ASP A 43 -17.23 6.70 2.40
C ASP A 43 -18.37 5.70 2.60
N ALA A 44 -19.19 5.48 1.58
CA ALA A 44 -20.30 4.53 1.62
C ALA A 44 -19.86 3.08 1.32
N HIS A 45 -18.86 2.90 0.47
CA HIS A 45 -18.51 1.59 -0.08
C HIS A 45 -17.21 0.98 0.45
N LEU A 46 -16.20 1.78 0.82
CA LEU A 46 -14.90 1.26 1.29
C LEU A 46 -14.76 1.38 2.81
N LEU A 47 -15.07 2.55 3.35
CA LEU A 47 -14.87 2.87 4.77
C LEU A 47 -15.57 1.90 5.74
N PRO A 48 -16.79 1.41 5.49
CA PRO A 48 -17.44 0.46 6.39
C PRO A 48 -16.68 -0.85 6.54
N HIS A 49 -16.02 -1.33 5.48
CA HIS A 49 -15.22 -2.55 5.50
C HIS A 49 -13.92 -2.35 6.26
N LEU A 50 -13.24 -1.21 6.02
CA LEU A 50 -12.01 -0.86 6.74
C LEU A 50 -12.24 -0.67 8.25
N ARG A 51 -13.37 -0.08 8.65
CA ARG A 51 -13.74 0.08 10.08
C ARG A 51 -14.03 -1.24 10.79
N ARG A 52 -14.43 -2.27 10.05
CA ARG A 52 -14.70 -3.62 10.59
C ARG A 52 -13.49 -4.54 10.49
N ALA A 53 -12.39 -4.08 9.90
CA ALA A 53 -11.19 -4.89 9.73
C ALA A 53 -10.56 -5.20 11.10
N PRO A 54 -10.39 -6.47 11.48
CA PRO A 54 -9.88 -6.83 12.79
C PRO A 54 -8.40 -6.45 12.95
N GLY A 55 -8.02 -5.96 14.13
CA GLY A 55 -6.64 -5.60 14.46
C GLY A 55 -6.24 -4.19 13.99
N TRP A 56 -7.20 -3.37 13.56
CA TRP A 56 -6.97 -2.03 13.03
C TRP A 56 -7.99 -1.02 13.57
N GLU A 57 -7.49 0.14 13.97
CA GLU A 57 -8.29 1.30 14.32
C GLU A 57 -8.20 2.34 13.20
N VAL A 58 -9.33 2.70 12.58
CA VAL A 58 -9.39 3.80 11.61
C VAL A 58 -9.44 5.13 12.37
N LEU A 59 -8.41 5.96 12.16
CA LEU A 59 -8.25 7.28 12.80
C LEU A 59 -8.93 8.41 12.02
N GLY A 60 -9.18 8.19 10.73
CA GLY A 60 -9.89 9.12 9.87
C GLY A 60 -9.76 8.76 8.40
N ALA A 61 -10.65 9.33 7.58
CA ALA A 61 -10.61 9.18 6.15
C ALA A 61 -11.00 10.50 5.46
N ARG A 62 -10.50 10.73 4.25
CA ARG A 62 -10.87 11.87 3.41
C ARG A 62 -10.62 11.57 1.93
N LEU A 63 -11.49 12.08 1.07
CA LEU A 63 -11.22 12.17 -0.36
C LEU A 63 -10.34 13.41 -0.62
N LEU A 64 -9.28 13.23 -1.39
CA LEU A 64 -8.33 14.27 -1.79
C LEU A 64 -8.74 14.88 -3.13
N ASP A 65 -8.23 16.09 -3.42
CA ASP A 65 -8.52 16.81 -4.66
C ASP A 65 -8.00 16.09 -5.92
N ASP A 66 -7.03 15.20 -5.76
CA ASP A 66 -6.46 14.35 -6.82
C ASP A 66 -7.19 12.99 -6.96
N GLY A 67 -8.34 12.83 -6.31
CA GLY A 67 -9.17 11.63 -6.39
C GLY A 67 -8.71 10.47 -5.49
N PHE A 68 -7.62 10.63 -4.73
CA PHE A 68 -7.21 9.61 -3.78
C PHE A 68 -8.10 9.60 -2.55
N TYR A 69 -8.52 8.40 -2.13
CA TYR A 69 -9.19 8.22 -0.85
C TYR A 69 -8.17 7.86 0.23
N GLU A 70 -7.80 8.84 1.06
CA GLU A 70 -6.83 8.67 2.14
C GLU A 70 -7.53 8.09 3.37
N VAL A 71 -7.05 6.94 3.85
CA VAL A 71 -7.45 6.37 5.15
C VAL A 71 -6.25 6.28 6.07
N ARG A 72 -6.36 6.91 7.24
CA ARG A 72 -5.39 6.78 8.33
C ARG A 72 -5.86 5.69 9.26
N ALA A 73 -5.05 4.65 9.41
CA ALA A 73 -5.33 3.55 10.32
C ALA A 73 -4.10 3.20 11.16
N ARG A 74 -4.34 2.69 12.36
CA ARG A 74 -3.33 2.23 13.30
C ARG A 74 -3.56 0.76 13.60
N PRO A 75 -2.54 -0.10 13.50
CA PRO A 75 -2.68 -1.48 13.93
C PRO A 75 -2.76 -1.53 15.47
N GLU A 76 -3.61 -2.40 16.01
CA GLU A 76 -3.78 -2.59 17.46
C GLU A 76 -2.48 -3.07 18.10
N GLU A 77 -1.82 -4.03 17.45
CA GLU A 77 -0.45 -4.44 17.75
C GLU A 77 0.54 -3.65 16.88
N ARG A 78 1.81 -3.52 17.30
CA ARG A 78 2.87 -2.92 16.46
C ARG A 78 3.68 -3.99 15.75
N PRO A 79 3.24 -4.50 14.58
CA PRO A 79 4.02 -5.46 13.84
C PRO A 79 5.31 -4.81 13.31
N ALA A 80 6.41 -5.57 13.30
CA ALA A 80 7.71 -5.12 12.80
C ALA A 80 8.15 -5.96 11.60
N GLY A 81 9.00 -5.37 10.74
CA GLY A 81 9.55 -6.04 9.55
C GLY A 81 8.46 -6.62 8.65
N ILE A 82 8.59 -7.90 8.29
CA ILE A 82 7.63 -8.61 7.44
C ILE A 82 6.22 -8.70 8.03
N GLY A 83 6.09 -8.62 9.36
CA GLY A 83 4.80 -8.62 10.04
C GLY A 83 3.93 -7.43 9.61
N MET A 84 4.54 -6.26 9.41
CA MET A 84 3.83 -5.06 8.97
C MET A 84 3.24 -5.26 7.57
N HIS A 85 4.03 -5.80 6.65
CA HIS A 85 3.56 -6.10 5.30
C HIS A 85 2.37 -7.07 5.30
N ARG A 86 2.45 -8.14 6.10
CA ARG A 86 1.35 -9.11 6.22
C ARG A 86 0.08 -8.47 6.78
N ALA A 87 0.22 -7.61 7.79
CA ALA A 87 -0.91 -6.90 8.39
C ALA A 87 -1.58 -5.95 7.40
N VAL A 88 -0.79 -5.17 6.64
CA VAL A 88 -1.30 -4.24 5.63
C VAL A 88 -1.98 -4.97 4.46
N ILE A 89 -1.39 -6.05 3.96
CA ILE A 89 -2.00 -6.86 2.90
C ILE A 89 -3.36 -7.41 3.36
N ARG A 90 -3.45 -7.89 4.60
CA ARG A 90 -4.70 -8.37 5.16
C ARG A 90 -5.74 -7.26 5.30
N LEU A 91 -5.34 -6.06 5.74
CA LEU A 91 -6.23 -4.90 5.78
C LEU A 91 -6.76 -4.57 4.38
N LEU A 92 -5.89 -4.44 3.39
CA LEU A 92 -6.28 -4.05 2.03
C LEU A 92 -7.12 -5.12 1.33
N SER A 93 -6.93 -6.40 1.64
CA SER A 93 -7.71 -7.50 1.05
C SER A 93 -9.22 -7.43 1.33
N VAL A 94 -9.67 -6.63 2.31
CA VAL A 94 -11.11 -6.47 2.61
C VAL A 94 -11.84 -5.56 1.61
N ILE A 95 -11.09 -4.77 0.85
CA ILE A 95 -11.59 -3.84 -0.17
C ILE A 95 -10.91 -4.05 -1.54
N ALA A 96 -10.05 -5.06 -1.65
CA ALA A 96 -9.29 -5.30 -2.86
C ALA A 96 -10.22 -5.86 -3.95
N GLU A 97 -10.16 -5.23 -5.12
CA GLU A 97 -10.70 -5.73 -6.38
C GLU A 97 -9.74 -6.80 -6.97
N PRO A 98 -9.97 -7.35 -8.19
CA PRO A 98 -9.17 -8.47 -8.73
C PRO A 98 -7.65 -8.24 -8.71
N THR A 99 -7.22 -6.97 -8.68
CA THR A 99 -5.82 -6.57 -8.55
C THR A 99 -5.70 -5.42 -7.55
N PHE A 100 -4.67 -5.45 -6.70
CA PHE A 100 -4.27 -4.32 -5.85
C PHE A 100 -2.75 -4.22 -5.75
N LEU A 101 -2.26 -2.99 -5.55
CA LEU A 101 -0.83 -2.67 -5.44
C LEU A 101 -0.48 -2.21 -4.02
N VAL A 102 0.59 -2.77 -3.45
CA VAL A 102 1.15 -2.30 -2.17
C VAL A 102 2.53 -1.69 -2.41
N ARG A 103 2.65 -0.38 -2.17
CA ARG A 103 3.92 0.34 -2.26
C ARG A 103 4.31 0.89 -0.87
N PRO A 104 5.31 0.30 -0.20
CA PRO A 104 5.86 0.89 1.00
C PRO A 104 6.52 2.23 0.67
N THR A 105 6.14 3.28 1.38
CA THR A 105 6.83 4.57 1.35
C THR A 105 7.51 4.78 2.70
N ARG A 106 8.67 5.43 2.71
CA ARG A 106 9.19 5.98 3.96
C ARG A 106 8.23 7.11 4.34
N GLY A 107 7.59 7.01 5.50
CA GLY A 107 6.73 8.08 5.98
C GLY A 107 7.49 9.41 6.00
N ALA A 108 6.85 10.49 5.57
CA ALA A 108 7.38 11.83 5.82
C ALA A 108 7.64 11.95 7.32
N SER A 109 8.86 12.36 7.70
CA SER A 109 9.12 12.68 9.11
C SER A 109 8.11 13.75 9.54
N PRO A 110 7.52 13.64 10.73
CA PRO A 110 6.69 14.73 11.25
C PRO A 110 7.53 16.02 11.23
N PRO A 111 6.93 17.18 10.95
CA PRO A 111 7.64 18.45 11.03
C PRO A 111 8.27 18.56 12.42
N ARG A 112 9.58 18.80 12.48
CA ARG A 112 10.26 19.08 13.76
C ARG A 112 9.61 20.33 14.34
N SER A 113 9.03 20.24 15.53
CA SER A 113 8.61 21.41 16.28
C SER A 113 9.82 22.34 16.44
N PRO A 114 9.66 23.66 16.20
CA PRO A 114 10.72 24.60 16.52
C PRO A 114 10.96 24.59 18.04
N GLN A 115 12.24 24.58 18.42
CA GLN A 115 12.68 24.82 19.80
C GLN A 115 12.49 26.29 20.17
#